data_AF-X0SU37-F1
#
_entry.id   AF-X0SU37-F1
#
_cell.length_a   1.000
_cell.length_b   1.000
_cell.length_c   1.000
_cell.angle_alpha   90.00
_cell.angle_beta   90.00
_cell.angle_gamma   90.00
#
_symmetry.space_group_name_H-M   'P 1'
#
loop_
_entity.id
_entity.type
_entity.pdbx_description
1 polymer ?
#
loop_
_entity_poly.entity_id
_entity_poly.type
_entity_poly.pdbx_seq_one_letter_code
_entity_poly.pdbx_strand_id
1 'polypeptide(L)'
;AGGSPRVWLKGGILGRTDDMLVVRGVNVFPSAVENIIRGFPEILEYRLTVKREENLDVVSIEIEDRRSAPERIAQELHVRLGLRIDVTNVSIGTLPRFEGKARRVIDNRKKF
;
A
#
# COMPACT_ATOMS: atom_id res chain seq x y z
N ALA A 1 32.00 -23.40 -28.93
CA ALA A 1 31.76 -21.96 -28.71
C ALA A 1 30.25 -21.73 -28.70
N GLY A 2 29.64 -21.59 -27.53
CA GLY A 2 28.19 -21.45 -27.38
C GLY A 2 27.90 -20.38 -26.33
N GLY A 3 27.83 -19.12 -26.76
CA GLY A 3 27.46 -18.00 -25.90
C GLY A 3 25.97 -17.75 -26.02
N SER A 4 25.21 -18.10 -24.98
CA SER A 4 23.80 -17.71 -24.87
C SER A 4 23.69 -16.18 -24.85
N PRO A 5 22.84 -15.54 -25.68
CA PRO A 5 22.69 -14.10 -25.66
C PRO A 5 21.92 -13.72 -24.39
N ARG A 6 22.65 -13.26 -23.39
CA ARG A 6 22.09 -12.68 -22.18
C ARG A 6 21.48 -11.34 -22.59
N VAL A 7 20.16 -11.30 -22.78
CA VAL A 7 19.43 -10.08 -23.12
C VAL A 7 19.43 -9.18 -21.89
N TRP A 8 20.22 -8.11 -21.94
CA TRP A 8 20.16 -7.02 -20.98
C TRP A 8 19.18 -5.99 -21.53
N LEU A 9 18.04 -5.78 -20.86
CA LEU A 9 17.14 -4.69 -21.19
C LEU A 9 17.88 -3.37 -20.92
N LYS A 10 18.10 -2.56 -21.97
CA LYS A 10 18.58 -1.17 -21.83
C LYS A 10 17.53 -0.39 -21.02
N GLY A 11 17.82 -0.12 -19.76
CA GLY A 11 16.94 0.61 -18.83
C GLY A 11 16.50 -0.17 -17.58
N GLY A 12 16.89 -1.44 -17.45
CA GLY A 12 16.47 -2.29 -16.33
C GLY A 12 14.99 -2.67 -16.38
N ILE A 13 14.55 -3.48 -15.42
CA ILE A 13 13.13 -3.73 -15.20
C ILE A 13 12.56 -2.42 -14.64
N LEU A 14 11.82 -1.68 -15.45
CA LEU A 14 10.95 -0.61 -14.96
C LEU A 14 9.96 -1.29 -14.01
N GLY A 15 10.02 -0.95 -12.72
CA GLY A 15 9.37 -1.59 -11.56
C GLY A 15 8.19 -2.53 -11.84
N ARG A 16 8.16 -3.66 -11.12
CA ARG A 16 6.98 -4.53 -11.06
C ARG A 16 5.75 -3.63 -10.84
N THR A 17 4.65 -3.89 -11.53
CA THR A 17 3.41 -3.09 -11.46
C THR A 17 2.81 -2.94 -10.04
N ASP A 18 3.43 -3.57 -9.04
CA ASP A 18 3.18 -3.45 -7.62
C ASP A 18 4.53 -3.32 -6.89
N ASP A 19 5.02 -2.09 -6.74
CA ASP A 19 6.31 -1.82 -6.08
C ASP A 19 6.22 -2.21 -4.60
N MET A 20 7.13 -3.09 -4.18
CA MET A 20 7.22 -3.57 -2.81
C MET A 20 7.70 -2.46 -1.87
N LEU A 21 7.03 -2.31 -0.73
CA LEU A 21 7.41 -1.41 0.36
C LEU A 21 8.13 -2.21 1.45
N VAL A 22 9.19 -1.67 2.05
CA VAL A 22 9.87 -2.29 3.20
C VAL A 22 9.55 -1.50 4.45
N VAL A 23 8.56 -1.94 5.21
CA VAL A 23 8.00 -1.22 6.36
C VAL A 23 8.52 -1.87 7.64
N ARG A 24 9.40 -1.18 8.37
CA ARG A 24 10.06 -1.72 9.59
C ARG A 24 10.66 -3.14 9.38
N GLY A 25 11.26 -3.38 8.23
CA GLY A 25 11.86 -4.68 7.87
C GLY A 25 10.89 -5.73 7.31
N VAL A 26 9.60 -5.42 7.22
CA VAL A 26 8.57 -6.29 6.63
C VAL A 26 8.29 -5.88 5.19
N ASN A 27 8.27 -6.84 4.28
CA ASN A 27 7.88 -6.61 2.88
C ASN A 27 6.36 -6.49 2.78
N VAL A 28 5.87 -5.33 2.34
CA VAL A 28 4.45 -5.02 2.18
C VAL A 28 4.17 -4.70 0.72
N PHE A 29 3.19 -5.39 0.15
CA PHE A 29 2.71 -5.15 -1.21
C PHE A 29 1.41 -4.34 -1.14
N PRO A 30 1.30 -3.18 -1.82
CA PRO A 30 0.06 -2.41 -1.86
C PRO A 30 -1.14 -3.22 -2.32
N SER A 31 -0.96 -4.14 -3.28
CA SER A 31 -2.02 -5.06 -3.73
C SER A 31 -2.52 -6.00 -2.63
N ALA A 32 -1.67 -6.43 -1.69
CA ALA A 32 -2.07 -7.26 -0.57
C ALA A 32 -2.96 -6.46 0.41
N VAL A 33 -2.58 -5.21 0.70
CA VAL A 33 -3.40 -4.30 1.50
C VAL A 33 -4.75 -4.05 0.82
N GLU A 34 -4.75 -3.80 -0.49
CA GLU A 34 -5.97 -3.61 -1.27
C GLU A 34 -6.92 -4.81 -1.15
N ASN A 35 -6.41 -6.03 -1.34
CA ASN A 35 -7.19 -7.25 -1.27
C ASN A 35 -7.84 -7.45 0.11
N ILE A 36 -7.14 -7.07 1.19
CA ILE A 36 -7.68 -7.14 2.55
C ILE A 36 -8.80 -6.13 2.72
N ILE A 37 -8.57 -4.86 2.36
CA ILE A 37 -9.56 -3.78 2.50
C ILE A 37 -10.80 -4.07 1.65
N ARG A 38 -10.63 -4.56 0.42
CA ARG A 38 -11.74 -4.95 -0.47
C ARG A 38 -12.58 -6.12 0.04
N GLY A 39 -12.07 -6.87 1.02
CA GLY A 39 -12.86 -7.89 1.72
C GLY A 39 -13.97 -7.31 2.61
N PHE A 40 -13.97 -5.99 2.84
CA PHE A 40 -14.94 -5.30 3.67
C PHE A 40 -15.91 -4.47 2.80
N PRO A 41 -17.13 -4.95 2.52
CA PRO A 41 -18.08 -4.29 1.62
C PRO A 41 -18.57 -2.92 2.11
N GLU A 42 -18.40 -2.61 3.39
CA GLU A 42 -18.74 -1.32 3.99
C GLU A 42 -17.71 -0.22 3.73
N ILE A 43 -16.52 -0.56 3.20
CA ILE A 43 -15.47 0.41 2.82
C ILE A 43 -15.73 0.93 1.41
N LEU A 44 -15.79 2.25 1.28
CA LEU A 44 -16.09 2.93 0.02
C LEU A 44 -14.85 3.33 -0.76
N GLU A 45 -13.81 3.78 -0.06
CA GLU A 45 -12.51 4.15 -0.63
C GLU A 45 -11.44 4.06 0.45
N TYR A 46 -10.17 3.94 0.04
CA TYR A 46 -9.04 4.00 0.96
C TYR A 46 -7.82 4.71 0.35
N ARG A 47 -6.94 5.16 1.23
CA ARG A 47 -5.64 5.74 0.89
C ARG A 47 -4.56 5.17 1.79
N LEU A 48 -3.51 4.62 1.19
CA LEU A 48 -2.29 4.18 1.85
C LEU A 48 -1.26 5.30 1.75
N THR A 49 -0.74 5.77 2.87
CA THR A 49 0.34 6.76 2.92
C THR A 49 1.60 6.12 3.46
N VAL A 50 2.70 6.22 2.71
CA VAL A 50 4.03 5.80 3.13
C VAL A 50 4.82 7.05 3.50
N LYS A 51 5.40 7.06 4.69
CA LYS A 51 6.30 8.14 5.15
C LYS A 51 7.56 7.52 5.75
N ARG A 52 8.60 8.33 5.91
CA ARG A 52 9.83 7.93 6.59
C ARG A 52 9.92 8.61 7.95
N GLU A 53 10.04 7.82 9.01
CA GLU A 53 10.24 8.26 10.38
C GLU A 53 11.51 7.62 10.92
N GLU A 54 12.46 8.41 11.42
CA GLU A 54 13.70 7.92 12.03
C GLU A 54 14.44 6.85 11.20
N ASN A 55 14.50 7.06 9.88
CA ASN A 55 15.09 6.16 8.88
C ASN A 55 14.29 4.88 8.57
N LEU A 56 13.13 4.69 9.17
CA LEU A 56 12.24 3.57 8.88
C LEU A 56 11.06 4.04 8.03
N ASP A 57 10.69 3.26 7.02
CA ASP A 57 9.43 3.48 6.33
C ASP A 57 8.29 3.01 7.26
N VAL A 58 7.27 3.84 7.38
CA VAL A 58 6.03 3.56 8.11
C VAL A 58 4.84 3.79 7.20
N VAL A 59 3.75 3.07 7.47
CA VAL A 59 2.53 3.12 6.66
C VAL A 59 1.34 3.47 7.55
N SER A 60 0.51 4.37 7.06
CA SER A 60 -0.82 4.65 7.60
C SER A 60 -1.87 4.49 6.51
N ILE A 61 -3.09 4.17 6.90
CA ILE A 61 -4.22 3.97 6.00
C ILE A 61 -5.38 4.84 6.46
N GLU A 62 -5.97 5.56 5.53
CA GLU A 62 -7.23 6.26 5.71
C GLU A 62 -8.32 5.53 4.95
N ILE A 63 -9.49 5.35 5.57
CA ILE A 63 -10.63 4.64 4.98
C ILE A 63 -11.90 5.48 5.06
N GLU A 64 -12.76 5.37 4.05
CA GLU A 64 -14.15 5.79 4.12
C GLU A 64 -15.00 4.59 4.54
N ASP A 65 -15.29 4.45 5.85
CA ASP A 65 -16.06 3.34 6.40
C ASP A 65 -17.48 3.75 6.79
N ARG A 66 -18.49 3.09 6.22
CA ARG A 66 -19.90 3.29 6.63
C ARG A 66 -20.17 2.90 8.09
N ARG A 67 -19.36 2.02 8.67
CA ARG A 67 -19.51 1.57 10.07
C ARG A 67 -18.73 2.44 11.06
N SER A 68 -17.83 3.31 10.59
CA SER A 68 -16.93 4.09 11.44
C SER A 68 -16.17 3.24 12.47
N ALA A 69 -15.74 2.04 12.08
CA ALA A 69 -15.08 1.07 12.96
C ALA A 69 -13.76 0.57 12.33
N PRO A 70 -12.71 1.42 12.28
CA PRO A 70 -11.45 1.10 11.60
C PRO A 70 -10.64 -0.03 12.25
N GLU A 71 -10.90 -0.34 13.52
CA GLU A 71 -10.14 -1.29 14.33
C GLU A 71 -10.19 -2.72 13.75
N ARG A 72 -11.32 -3.09 13.14
CA ARG A 72 -11.49 -4.40 12.48
C ARG A 72 -10.59 -4.54 11.25
N ILE A 73 -10.34 -3.45 10.52
CA ILE A 73 -9.39 -3.43 9.38
C ILE A 73 -7.97 -3.52 9.93
N ALA A 74 -7.65 -2.73 10.95
CA ALA A 74 -6.32 -2.75 11.57
C ALA A 74 -5.97 -4.14 12.12
N GLN A 75 -6.93 -4.83 12.74
CA GLN A 75 -6.77 -6.19 13.21
C GLN A 75 -6.55 -7.18 12.06
N GLU A 76 -7.35 -7.11 10.99
CA GLU A 76 -7.21 -8.02 9.85
C GLU A 76 -5.87 -7.82 9.11
N LEU A 77 -5.44 -6.56 8.96
CA LEU A 77 -4.12 -6.22 8.42
C LEU A 77 -3.01 -6.79 9.32
N HIS A 78 -3.14 -6.68 10.63
CA HIS A 78 -2.17 -7.25 11.56
C HIS A 78 -2.08 -8.77 11.45
N VAL A 79 -3.23 -9.46 11.41
CA VAL A 79 -3.29 -10.92 11.29
C VAL A 79 -2.68 -11.41 9.98
N ARG A 80 -2.97 -10.75 8.85
CA ARG A 80 -2.52 -11.22 7.53
C ARG A 80 -1.14 -10.75 7.12
N LEU A 81 -0.70 -9.57 7.57
CA LEU A 81 0.58 -8.98 7.18
C LEU A 81 1.63 -9.04 8.30
N GLY A 82 1.24 -9.41 9.53
CA GLY A 82 2.13 -9.40 10.69
C GLY A 82 2.57 -8.00 11.14
N LEU A 83 1.93 -6.94 10.60
CA LEU A 83 2.33 -5.55 10.82
C LEU A 83 1.18 -4.76 11.45
N ARG A 84 1.46 -4.02 12.53
CA ARG A 84 0.51 -3.05 13.06
C ARG A 84 0.53 -1.82 12.18
N ILE A 85 -0.57 -1.59 11.46
CA ILE A 85 -0.78 -0.43 10.60
C ILE A 85 -1.79 0.49 11.28
N ASP A 86 -1.50 1.79 11.29
CA ASP A 86 -2.44 2.80 11.76
C ASP A 86 -3.56 2.98 10.73
N VAL A 87 -4.81 2.82 11.16
CA VAL A 87 -5.99 2.92 10.30
C VAL A 87 -6.93 3.97 10.88
N THR A 88 -7.18 5.02 10.11
CA THR A 88 -8.06 6.13 10.49
C THR A 88 -9.29 6.16 9.61
N ASN A 89 -10.47 6.28 10.21
CA ASN A 89 -11.70 6.55 9.47
C ASN A 89 -11.81 8.04 9.13
N VAL A 90 -12.12 8.34 7.88
CA VAL A 90 -12.37 9.69 7.39
C VAL A 90 -13.81 9.82 6.88
N SER A 91 -14.30 11.05 6.76
CA SER A 91 -15.64 11.30 6.26
C SER A 91 -15.83 10.77 4.83
N ILE A 92 -17.01 10.20 4.56
CA ILE A 92 -17.35 9.67 3.24
C ILE A 92 -17.26 10.79 2.19
N GLY A 93 -16.62 10.49 1.06
CA GLY A 93 -16.42 11.42 -0.05
C GLY A 93 -15.23 12.37 0.09
N THR A 94 -14.36 12.21 1.10
CA THR A 94 -13.16 13.04 1.28
C THR A 94 -11.92 12.49 0.59
N LEU A 95 -11.88 11.19 0.30
CA LEU A 95 -10.78 10.57 -0.42
C LEU A 95 -10.97 10.75 -1.94
N PRO A 96 -9.88 11.05 -2.67
CA PRO A 96 -9.95 11.23 -4.12
C PRO A 96 -10.29 9.91 -4.81
N ARG A 97 -11.36 9.93 -5.61
CA ARG A 97 -11.74 8.80 -6.47
C ARG A 97 -10.98 8.94 -7.78
N PHE A 98 -10.13 7.97 -8.09
CA PHE A 98 -9.42 7.95 -9.35
C PHE A 98 -9.92 6.81 -10.23
N GLU A 99 -10.11 7.07 -11.52
CA GLU A 99 -10.44 6.02 -12.50
C GLU A 99 -9.18 5.18 -12.81
N GLY A 100 -9.24 3.86 -12.58
CA GLY A 100 -8.15 2.89 -12.87
C GLY A 100 -7.34 2.40 -11.65
N LYS A 101 -6.18 1.75 -11.89
CA LYS A 101 -5.16 1.36 -10.87
C LYS A 101 -4.45 2.57 -10.23
N ALA A 102 -5.07 3.74 -10.31
CA ALA A 102 -4.48 5.00 -9.91
C ALA A 102 -4.11 4.98 -8.41
N ARG A 103 -3.01 5.67 -8.12
CA ARG A 103 -2.21 5.61 -6.90
C ARG A 103 -3.03 5.85 -5.63
N ARG A 104 -3.62 4.78 -5.09
CA ARG A 104 -4.07 4.73 -3.68
C ARG A 104 -2.90 4.81 -2.71
N VAL A 105 -1.68 4.71 -3.21
CA VAL A 105 -0.42 4.87 -2.48
C VAL A 105 0.10 6.29 -2.66
N ILE A 106 0.10 7.07 -1.58
CA ILE A 106 0.87 8.31 -1.48
C ILE A 106 2.23 7.97 -0.88
N ASP A 107 3.29 8.20 -1.65
CA ASP A 107 4.67 8.03 -1.19
C ASP A 107 5.27 9.39 -0.81
N ASN A 108 5.31 9.68 0.49
CA ASN A 108 5.89 10.89 1.08
C ASN A 108 7.33 10.66 1.59
N ARG A 109 8.00 9.58 1.17
CA ARG A 109 9.42 9.40 1.47
C ARG A 109 10.21 10.48 0.72
N LYS A 110 11.03 11.27 1.43
CA LYS A 110 11.92 12.24 0.79
C LYS A 110 12.83 11.49 -0.19
N LYS A 111 12.78 11.86 -1.47
CA LYS A 111 13.78 11.44 -2.45
C LYS A 111 15.04 12.27 -2.18
N PHE A 112 16.13 11.59 -1.84
CA PHE A 112 17.46 12.21 -1.81
C PHE A 112 17.96 12.42 -3.23
#